data_AF-A0AAV7EZU5-F1
#
_entry.id   AF-A0AAV7EZU5-F1
#
_cell.length_a   1.000
_cell.length_b   1.000
_cell.length_c   1.000
_cell.angle_alpha   90.00
_cell.angle_beta   90.00
_cell.angle_gamma   90.00
#
_symmetry.space_group_name_H-M   'P 1'
#
loop_
_entity.id
_entity.type
_entity.pdbx_description
1 polymer ?
#
loop_
_entity_poly.entity_id
_entity_poly.type
_entity_poly.pdbx_seq_one_letter_code
_entity_poly.pdbx_strand_id
1 'polypeptide(L)'
;MERLKHDDLMGRSHDTSLNPAIVELYCEENGKIKYAMKQNWYRIEAGEKVDLGNKEGLCFGYRSKILWIQVQKGSIVTWKYPTIVLEGKVKNNTTQVKFEVSS
;
A
#
# COMPACT_ATOMS: atom_id res chain seq x y z
N MET A 1 25.30 -47.37 -0.42
CA MET A 1 24.56 -46.62 0.61
C MET A 1 24.83 -45.15 0.40
N GLU A 2 23.96 -44.45 -0.31
CA GLU A 2 23.77 -43.02 -0.10
C GLU A 2 22.39 -42.89 0.55
N ARG A 3 22.41 -42.51 1.82
CA ARG A 3 21.21 -42.29 2.62
C ARG A 3 20.64 -40.96 2.15
N LEU A 4 19.62 -41.01 1.28
CA LEU A 4 18.83 -39.84 0.89
C LEU A 4 18.48 -39.07 2.17
N LYS A 5 18.92 -37.83 2.27
CA LYS A 5 18.67 -37.01 3.45
C LYS A 5 17.16 -36.81 3.50
N HIS A 6 16.58 -37.08 4.66
CA HIS A 6 15.14 -36.86 4.92
C HIS A 6 14.73 -35.38 4.70
N ASP A 7 15.72 -34.50 4.56
CA ASP A 7 15.61 -33.07 4.31
C ASP A 7 15.24 -32.74 2.84
N ASP A 8 15.45 -33.66 1.89
CA ASP A 8 15.13 -33.42 0.46
C ASP A 8 13.61 -33.46 0.17
N LEU A 9 12.81 -33.97 1.12
CA LEU A 9 11.35 -34.05 1.00
C LEU A 9 10.59 -32.98 1.81
N MET A 10 11.31 -32.11 2.54
CA MET A 10 10.73 -31.13 3.46
C MET A 10 11.33 -29.71 3.31
N GLY A 11 11.65 -29.28 2.08
CA GLY A 11 12.55 -28.14 1.86
C GLY A 11 12.14 -27.05 0.86
N ARG A 12 10.85 -26.86 0.55
CA ARG A 12 10.38 -25.62 -0.09
C ARG A 12 9.17 -25.08 0.65
N SER A 13 9.37 -24.60 1.88
CA SER A 13 8.45 -23.59 2.39
C SER A 13 8.52 -22.42 1.40
N HIS A 14 7.44 -22.19 0.65
CA HIS A 14 7.31 -20.96 -0.10
C HIS A 14 7.13 -19.88 0.96
N ASP A 15 8.24 -19.34 1.46
CA ASP A 15 8.23 -18.35 2.52
C ASP A 15 7.53 -17.11 1.99
N THR A 16 6.26 -17.00 2.37
CA THR A 16 5.40 -15.89 2.01
C THR A 16 5.60 -14.81 3.05
N SER A 17 6.13 -13.66 2.63
CA SER A 17 6.36 -12.52 3.50
C SER A 17 5.19 -11.54 3.46
N LEU A 18 4.67 -11.21 4.64
CA LEU A 18 3.59 -10.25 4.82
C LEU A 18 4.16 -8.84 5.03
N ASN A 19 3.62 -7.85 4.31
CA ASN A 19 3.93 -6.44 4.49
C ASN A 19 2.64 -5.66 4.85
N PRO A 20 2.33 -5.47 6.15
CA PRO A 20 1.22 -4.65 6.60
C PRO A 20 1.64 -3.18 6.72
N ALA A 21 0.79 -2.25 6.28
CA ALA A 21 1.02 -0.81 6.45
C ALA A 21 -0.28 -0.05 6.74
N ILE A 22 -0.22 0.88 7.69
CA ILE A 22 -1.31 1.83 7.99
C ILE A 22 -0.78 3.25 7.76
N VAL A 23 -1.58 4.09 7.12
CA VAL A 23 -1.27 5.51 6.92
C VAL A 23 -2.48 6.34 7.25
N GLU A 24 -2.31 7.36 8.10
CA GLU A 24 -3.32 8.37 8.40
C GLU A 24 -2.80 9.76 8.02
N LEU A 25 -3.56 10.49 7.21
CA LEU A 25 -3.25 11.86 6.80
C LEU A 25 -4.31 12.81 7.35
N TYR A 26 -3.91 13.87 8.04
CA TYR A 26 -4.81 14.90 8.54
C TYR A 26 -4.49 16.25 7.87
N CYS A 27 -5.47 16.83 7.18
CA CYS A 27 -5.30 18.07 6.43
C CYS A 27 -6.19 19.19 7.01
N GLU A 28 -5.52 20.17 7.62
CA GLU A 28 -6.14 21.37 8.19
C GLU A 28 -6.57 22.39 7.12
N GLU A 29 -7.13 23.53 7.57
CA GLU A 29 -7.64 24.59 6.72
C GLU A 29 -6.58 25.17 5.79
N ASN A 30 -6.92 25.33 4.51
CA ASN A 30 -6.03 25.71 3.41
C ASN A 30 -4.80 24.80 3.22
N GLY A 31 -4.72 23.68 3.95
CA GLY A 31 -3.65 22.71 3.88
C GLY A 31 -3.61 21.97 2.55
N LYS A 32 -2.41 21.58 2.13
CA LYS A 32 -2.19 20.78 0.93
C LYS A 32 -1.22 19.66 1.22
N ILE A 33 -1.70 18.42 1.19
CA ILE A 33 -0.87 17.22 1.35
C ILE A 33 -0.71 16.57 -0.01
N LYS A 34 0.55 16.31 -0.40
CA LYS A 34 0.89 15.48 -1.54
C LYS A 34 1.59 14.24 -1.00
N TYR A 35 0.90 13.11 -1.04
CA TYR A 35 1.44 11.84 -0.60
C TYR A 35 1.66 10.94 -1.82
N ALA A 36 2.86 10.40 -1.95
CA ALA A 36 3.21 9.47 -3.01
C ALA A 36 3.89 8.24 -2.44
N MET A 37 3.47 7.05 -2.88
CA MET A 37 4.07 5.78 -2.50
C MET A 37 4.46 4.98 -3.73
N LYS A 38 5.71 4.52 -3.77
CA LYS A 38 6.22 3.59 -4.78
C LYS A 38 6.66 2.32 -4.08
N GLN A 39 6.02 1.21 -4.39
CA GLN A 39 6.42 -0.12 -3.88
C GLN A 39 6.77 -1.01 -5.06
N ASN A 40 8.00 -1.51 -5.08
CA ASN A 40 8.49 -2.37 -6.14
C ASN A 40 9.21 -3.57 -5.53
N TRP A 41 8.61 -4.75 -5.69
CA TRP A 41 9.18 -6.01 -5.23
C TRP A 41 9.80 -6.74 -6.43
N TYR A 42 11.11 -6.52 -6.67
CA TYR A 42 11.86 -7.31 -7.66
C TYR A 42 12.22 -8.67 -7.05
N ARG A 43 11.72 -9.77 -7.63
CA ARG A 43 12.05 -11.13 -7.22
C ARG A 43 13.27 -11.63 -8.00
N ILE A 44 14.36 -11.93 -7.30
CA ILE A 44 15.48 -12.74 -7.83
C ILE A 44 15.45 -14.15 -7.21
N GLU A 45 14.96 -14.30 -5.96
CA GLU A 45 14.77 -15.61 -5.31
C GLU A 45 13.42 -15.68 -4.57
N ALA A 46 12.64 -16.69 -4.97
CA ALA A 46 11.44 -17.37 -4.44
C ALA A 46 10.58 -16.88 -3.23
N GLY A 47 10.64 -15.66 -2.70
CA GLY A 47 9.74 -15.25 -1.59
C GLY A 47 8.42 -14.59 -2.05
N GLU A 48 7.24 -15.16 -1.75
CA GLU A 48 5.95 -14.57 -2.18
C GLU A 48 5.64 -13.33 -1.34
N LYS A 49 5.29 -12.20 -1.95
CA LYS A 49 5.04 -10.95 -1.20
C LYS A 49 3.54 -10.64 -1.14
N VAL A 50 2.99 -10.63 0.06
CA VAL A 50 1.60 -10.18 0.30
C VAL A 50 1.65 -8.75 0.86
N ASP A 51 1.07 -7.80 0.15
CA ASP A 51 1.04 -6.39 0.54
C ASP A 51 -0.37 -5.98 0.98
N LEU A 52 -0.55 -5.77 2.28
CA LEU A 52 -1.81 -5.35 2.88
C LEU A 52 -1.65 -3.92 3.41
N GLY A 53 -2.61 -3.04 3.14
CA GLY A 53 -2.59 -1.76 3.82
C GLY A 53 -3.88 -0.97 3.78
N ASN A 54 -4.18 -0.34 4.90
CA ASN A 54 -5.28 0.59 5.04
C ASN A 54 -4.73 2.00 5.11
N LYS A 55 -5.29 2.90 4.31
CA LYS A 55 -4.75 4.23 4.17
C LYS A 55 -5.89 5.24 4.18
N GLU A 56 -5.89 6.11 5.16
CA GLU A 56 -6.98 7.03 5.41
C GLU A 56 -6.47 8.47 5.37
N GLY A 57 -7.26 9.36 4.77
CA GLY A 57 -6.99 10.79 4.77
C GLY A 57 -8.22 11.57 5.22
N LEU A 58 -8.06 12.52 6.12
CA LEU A 58 -9.10 13.42 6.57
C LEU A 58 -8.82 14.84 6.06
N CYS A 59 -9.68 15.30 5.15
CA CYS A 59 -9.77 16.69 4.72
C CYS A 59 -10.71 17.45 5.65
N PHE A 60 -10.19 17.86 6.81
CA PHE A 60 -10.97 18.49 7.87
C PHE A 60 -11.25 19.98 7.58
N GLY A 61 -10.25 20.70 7.10
CA GLY A 61 -10.34 22.15 6.94
C GLY A 61 -11.05 22.62 5.67
N TYR A 62 -11.45 23.90 5.65
CA TYR A 62 -11.92 24.56 4.42
C TYR A 62 -10.77 24.69 3.41
N ARG A 63 -11.05 24.40 2.13
CA ARG A 63 -10.06 24.39 1.02
C ARG A 63 -8.87 23.44 1.24
N SER A 64 -9.02 22.43 2.10
CA SER A 64 -8.01 21.39 2.27
C SER A 64 -7.90 20.53 1.00
N LYS A 65 -6.69 20.12 0.64
CA LYS A 65 -6.46 19.25 -0.53
C LYS A 65 -5.51 18.12 -0.18
N ILE A 66 -5.93 16.89 -0.47
CA ILE A 66 -5.07 15.71 -0.42
C ILE A 66 -4.95 15.16 -1.84
N LEU A 67 -3.71 15.09 -2.32
CA LEU A 67 -3.33 14.38 -3.53
C LEU A 67 -2.59 13.12 -3.13
N TRP A 68 -3.15 11.98 -3.51
CA TRP A 68 -2.58 10.66 -3.29
C TRP A 68 -2.17 10.03 -4.61
N ILE A 69 -0.91 9.62 -4.73
CA ILE A 69 -0.43 8.83 -5.86
C ILE A 69 0.19 7.54 -5.34
N GLN A 70 -0.21 6.40 -5.92
CA GLN A 70 0.44 5.14 -5.63
C GLN A 70 0.76 4.37 -6.90
N VAL A 71 1.98 3.84 -6.95
CA VAL A 71 2.45 2.89 -7.96
C VAL A 71 2.98 1.65 -7.26
N GLN A 72 2.49 0.49 -7.66
CA GLN A 72 2.90 -0.78 -7.07
C GLN A 72 3.17 -1.86 -8.11
N LYS A 73 4.23 -2.64 -7.87
CA LYS A 73 4.61 -3.81 -8.69
C LYS A 73 5.22 -4.94 -7.87
N GLY A 74 4.96 -6.19 -8.29
CA GLY A 74 5.73 -7.38 -7.89
C GLY A 74 5.26 -8.14 -6.64
N SER A 75 4.11 -7.80 -6.08
CA SER A 75 3.46 -8.61 -5.03
C SER A 75 2.52 -9.66 -5.63
N ILE A 76 2.40 -10.81 -4.96
CA ILE A 76 1.49 -11.88 -5.40
C ILE A 76 0.04 -11.55 -5.07
N VAL A 77 -0.18 -10.92 -3.91
CA VAL A 77 -1.47 -10.40 -3.46
C VAL A 77 -1.28 -8.96 -3.02
N THR A 78 -2.19 -8.12 -3.46
CA THR A 78 -2.26 -6.71 -3.06
C THR A 78 -3.65 -6.41 -2.57
N TRP A 79 -3.79 -6.04 -1.30
CA TRP A 79 -5.06 -5.59 -0.75
C TRP A 79 -4.91 -4.23 -0.11
N LYS A 80 -5.51 -3.21 -0.73
CA LYS A 80 -5.47 -1.84 -0.24
C LYS A 80 -6.82 -1.16 -0.32
N TYR A 81 -7.19 -0.49 0.76
CA TYR A 81 -8.36 0.38 0.81
C TYR A 81 -7.91 1.81 1.14
N PRO A 82 -7.60 2.63 0.11
CA PRO A 82 -7.37 4.04 0.31
C PRO A 82 -8.71 4.78 0.43
N THR A 83 -8.95 5.41 1.57
CA THR A 83 -10.14 6.21 1.85
C THR A 83 -9.75 7.66 2.11
N ILE A 84 -10.53 8.60 1.58
CA ILE A 84 -10.40 10.01 1.96
C ILE A 84 -11.76 10.54 2.37
N VAL A 85 -11.84 11.02 3.62
CA VAL A 85 -13.02 11.63 4.23
C VAL A 85 -12.95 13.14 4.05
N LEU A 86 -14.06 13.74 3.59
CA LEU A 86 -14.21 15.17 3.38
C LEU A 86 -15.17 15.74 4.42
N GLU A 87 -14.66 16.37 5.48
CA GLU A 87 -15.48 16.94 6.57
C GLU A 87 -15.55 18.48 6.56
N GLY A 88 -14.76 19.15 5.72
CA GLY A 88 -14.77 20.61 5.64
C GLY A 88 -16.13 21.21 5.25
N LYS A 89 -16.59 22.19 6.04
CA LYS A 89 -17.78 22.99 5.72
C LYS A 89 -17.46 23.90 4.51
N VAL A 90 -18.27 23.77 3.45
CA VAL A 90 -18.28 24.53 2.17
C VAL A 90 -17.44 23.91 1.02
N LYS A 91 -18.12 23.78 -0.14
CA LYS A 91 -17.89 22.91 -1.32
C LYS A 91 -16.63 23.15 -2.19
N ASN A 92 -15.45 23.48 -1.63
CA ASN A 92 -14.24 23.69 -2.45
C ASN A 92 -13.06 22.77 -2.10
N ASN A 93 -13.30 21.70 -1.32
CA ASN A 93 -12.28 20.70 -1.04
C ASN A 93 -12.06 19.83 -2.28
N THR A 94 -10.80 19.58 -2.62
CA THR A 94 -10.45 18.79 -3.81
C THR A 94 -9.57 17.63 -3.38
N THR A 95 -10.01 16.43 -3.70
CA THR A 95 -9.26 15.21 -3.46
C THR A 95 -9.02 14.51 -4.78
N GLN A 96 -7.79 14.03 -4.98
CA GLN A 96 -7.44 13.18 -6.11
C GLN A 96 -6.67 11.98 -5.61
N VAL A 97 -7.18 10.78 -5.92
CA VAL A 97 -6.51 9.52 -5.66
C VAL A 97 -6.21 8.88 -7.01
N LYS A 98 -4.92 8.75 -7.34
CA LYS A 98 -4.48 7.98 -8.49
C LYS A 98 -3.82 6.69 -8.01
N PHE A 99 -4.37 5.57 -8.44
CA PHE A 99 -3.91 4.25 -8.08
C PHE A 99 -3.52 3.49 -9.35
N GLU A 100 -2.26 3.04 -9.39
CA GLU A 100 -1.76 2.21 -10.49
C GLU A 100 -1.09 0.97 -9.89
N VAL A 101 -1.68 -0.19 -10.17
CA VAL A 101 -1.11 -1.49 -9.81
C VAL A 101 -0.81 -2.21 -11.11
N SER A 102 0.46 -2.53 -11.32
CA SER A 102 0.91 -3.41 -12.38
C SER A 102 1.34 -4.73 -11.76
N SER A 103 0.76 -5.83 -12.20
CA SER A 103 1.29 -7.17 -11.94
C SER A 103 2.64 -7.35 -12.61
#